data_AF-A0A839ISU9-F1
#
_entry.id   AF-A0A839ISU9-F1
#
_cell.length_a   1.000
_cell.length_b   1.000
_cell.length_c   1.000
_cell.angle_alpha   90.00
_cell.angle_beta   90.00
_cell.angle_gamma   90.00
#
_symmetry.space_group_name_H-M   'P 1'
#
loop_
_entity.id
_entity.type
_entity.pdbx_description
1 polymer ?
#
loop_
_entity_poly.entity_id
_entity_poly.type
_entity_poly.pdbx_seq_one_letter_code
_entity_poly.pdbx_strand_id
1 'polypeptide(L)'
;MAESSCSKADIRQVHQLRQKIRHAQEPDNPGLIYQWIQADNALAGYQTEQRRQHCIHQFQLLMDVVSDDYLPVHWRNTCLDSVSIPLCTLKCLADDTQSVTRVRQLFSELRTLSHYFQHSLSCYDQHYS
;
A
#
# COMPACT_ATOMS: atom_id res chain seq x y z
N MET A 1 -16.01 16.19 23.89
CA MET A 1 -15.19 16.36 22.67
C MET A 1 -13.87 15.66 22.96
N ALA A 2 -13.70 14.44 22.46
CA ALA A 2 -12.50 13.65 22.72
C ALA A 2 -11.45 14.01 21.68
N GLU A 3 -10.43 14.76 22.10
CA GLU A 3 -9.26 15.04 21.27
C GLU A 3 -8.54 13.71 21.00
N SER A 4 -8.49 13.32 19.74
CA SER A 4 -7.69 12.20 19.25
C SER A 4 -6.21 12.46 19.50
N SER A 5 -5.71 11.98 20.63
CA SER A 5 -4.28 11.86 20.87
C SER A 5 -3.73 10.69 20.05
N CYS A 6 -3.50 10.95 18.77
CA CYS A 6 -2.46 10.24 18.04
C CYS A 6 -1.15 10.50 18.78
N SER A 7 -0.58 9.49 19.45
CA SER A 7 0.66 9.66 20.20
C SER A 7 1.84 9.77 19.22
N LYS A 8 2.88 10.53 19.58
CA LYS A 8 4.15 10.55 18.83
C LYS A 8 4.74 9.14 18.63
N ALA A 9 4.40 8.22 19.55
CA ALA A 9 4.77 6.81 19.46
C ALA A 9 4.11 6.11 18.26
N ASP A 10 2.84 6.39 17.98
CA ASP A 10 2.08 5.76 16.90
C ASP A 10 2.61 6.19 15.54
N ILE A 11 2.94 7.49 15.38
CA ILE A 11 3.57 8.04 14.17
C ILE A 11 4.93 7.38 13.93
N ARG A 12 5.75 7.24 14.98
CA ARG A 12 7.06 6.59 14.88
C ARG A 12 6.93 5.12 14.46
N GLN A 13 5.95 4.41 15.01
CA GLN A 13 5.67 3.03 14.67
C GLN A 13 5.26 2.89 13.20
N VAL A 14 4.32 3.71 12.71
CA VAL A 14 3.91 3.69 11.30
C VAL A 14 5.10 3.98 10.38
N HIS A 15 5.95 4.94 10.74
CA HIS A 15 7.16 5.22 9.96
C HIS A 15 8.13 4.02 9.93
N GLN A 16 8.33 3.34 11.06
CA GLN A 16 9.16 2.13 11.12
C GLN A 16 8.60 1.01 10.25
N LEU A 17 7.29 0.76 10.32
CA LEU A 17 6.63 -0.25 9.50
C LEU A 17 6.75 0.08 8.00
N ARG A 18 6.56 1.36 7.63
CA ARG A 18 6.76 1.84 6.25
C ARG A 18 8.17 1.56 5.75
N GLN A 19 9.20 1.82 6.56
CA GLN A 19 10.59 1.56 6.20
C GLN A 19 10.87 0.06 6.01
N LYS A 20 10.33 -0.78 6.91
CA LYS A 20 10.43 -2.24 6.78
C LYS A 20 9.81 -2.74 5.48
N ILE A 21 8.65 -2.19 5.10
CA ILE A 21 7.98 -2.53 3.85
C ILE A 21 8.79 -2.08 2.64
N ARG A 22 9.26 -0.82 2.63
CA ARG A 22 10.00 -0.24 1.49
C ARG A 22 11.28 -1.01 1.15
N HIS A 23 11.93 -1.56 2.17
CA HIS A 23 13.21 -2.25 2.06
C HIS A 23 13.12 -3.77 2.23
N ALA A 24 11.91 -4.34 2.27
CA ALA A 24 11.69 -5.78 2.45
C ALA A 24 12.48 -6.37 3.63
N GLN A 25 12.48 -5.69 4.79
CA GLN A 25 13.28 -6.12 5.96
C GLN A 25 12.79 -7.42 6.60
N GLU A 26 11.49 -7.71 6.48
CA GLU A 26 10.85 -8.94 6.95
C GLU A 26 9.96 -9.52 5.84
N PRO A 27 10.55 -10.00 4.74
CA PRO A 27 9.79 -10.32 3.53
C PRO A 27 8.95 -11.60 3.69
N ASP A 28 9.28 -12.46 4.65
CA ASP A 28 8.52 -13.65 5.02
C ASP A 28 7.33 -13.33 5.97
N ASN A 29 7.14 -12.06 6.32
CA ASN A 29 6.08 -11.61 7.23
C ASN A 29 5.03 -10.77 6.47
N PRO A 30 4.08 -11.41 5.74
CA PRO A 30 3.05 -10.68 4.99
C PRO A 30 2.12 -9.88 5.92
N GLY A 31 2.00 -10.29 7.20
CA GLY A 31 1.24 -9.57 8.21
C GLY A 31 1.73 -8.15 8.46
N LEU A 32 3.01 -7.86 8.16
CA LEU A 32 3.60 -6.53 8.29
C LEU A 32 2.83 -5.46 7.48
N ILE A 33 2.42 -5.80 6.26
CA ILE A 33 1.70 -4.86 5.37
C ILE A 33 0.34 -4.51 5.98
N TYR A 34 -0.39 -5.52 6.45
CA TYR A 34 -1.69 -5.32 7.08
C TYR A 34 -1.57 -4.51 8.38
N GLN A 35 -0.58 -4.83 9.22
CA GLN A 35 -0.30 -4.07 10.44
C GLN A 35 -0.02 -2.60 10.15
N TRP A 36 0.79 -2.33 9.12
CA TRP A 36 1.08 -0.97 8.68
C TRP A 36 -0.16 -0.25 8.17
N ILE A 37 -0.95 -0.86 7.29
CA ILE A 37 -2.18 -0.24 6.75
C ILE A 37 -3.13 0.11 7.90
N GLN A 38 -3.31 -0.79 8.86
CA GLN A 38 -4.19 -0.53 10.01
C GLN A 38 -3.67 0.58 10.91
N ALA A 39 -2.38 0.57 11.20
CA ALA A 39 -1.75 1.61 12.01
C ALA A 39 -1.82 2.98 11.29
N ASP A 40 -1.55 3.03 9.99
CA ASP A 40 -1.63 4.24 9.18
C ASP A 40 -3.07 4.77 9.09
N ASN A 41 -4.06 3.89 8.93
CA ASN A 41 -5.48 4.25 8.96
C ASN A 41 -5.92 4.78 10.34
N ALA A 42 -5.33 4.30 11.43
CA ALA A 42 -5.60 4.82 12.77
C ALA A 42 -5.01 6.22 12.98
N LEU A 43 -3.95 6.58 12.25
CA LEU A 43 -3.41 7.95 12.22
C LEU A 43 -4.23 8.88 11.33
N ALA A 44 -4.86 8.33 10.29
CA ALA A 44 -5.73 9.08 9.41
C ALA A 44 -6.92 9.61 10.24
N GLY A 45 -6.90 10.91 10.55
CA GLY A 45 -7.93 11.56 11.35
C GLY A 45 -9.35 11.39 10.78
N TYR A 46 -10.35 11.97 11.44
CA TYR A 46 -11.74 11.73 11.07
C TYR A 46 -12.16 12.32 9.71
N GLN A 47 -11.37 13.23 9.13
CA GLN A 47 -11.72 13.87 7.87
C GLN A 47 -11.58 12.90 6.70
N THR A 48 -12.65 12.76 5.92
CA THR A 48 -12.68 11.89 4.73
C THR A 48 -11.51 12.17 3.79
N GLU A 49 -11.19 13.44 3.54
CA GLU A 49 -10.08 13.80 2.64
C GLU A 49 -8.73 13.31 3.16
N GLN A 50 -8.44 13.44 4.46
CA GLN A 50 -7.21 12.93 5.04
C GLN A 50 -7.12 11.41 4.86
N ARG A 51 -8.21 10.68 5.16
CA ARG A 51 -8.28 9.23 4.96
C ARG A 51 -8.06 8.83 3.51
N ARG A 52 -8.61 9.58 2.56
CA ARG A 52 -8.34 9.38 1.12
C ARG A 52 -6.86 9.55 0.79
N GLN A 53 -6.22 10.60 1.29
CA GLN A 53 -4.78 10.82 1.07
C GLN A 53 -3.92 9.69 1.66
N HIS A 54 -4.27 9.18 2.85
CA HIS A 54 -3.61 8.01 3.42
C HIS A 54 -3.73 6.78 2.51
N CYS A 55 -4.93 6.45 2.01
CA CYS A 55 -5.09 5.35 1.06
C CYS A 55 -4.27 5.53 -0.23
N ILE A 56 -4.16 6.77 -0.73
CA ILE A 56 -3.34 7.08 -1.92
C ILE A 56 -1.85 6.84 -1.63
N HIS A 57 -1.34 7.34 -0.49
CA HIS A 57 0.04 7.09 -0.10
C HIS A 57 0.32 5.60 0.15
N GLN A 58 -0.67 4.87 0.68
CA GLN A 58 -0.56 3.44 0.88
C GLN A 58 -0.39 2.71 -0.45
N PHE A 59 -1.25 3.03 -1.42
CA PHE A 59 -1.16 2.52 -2.79
C PHE A 59 0.21 2.82 -3.40
N GLN A 60 0.68 4.06 -3.34
CA GLN A 60 1.95 4.48 -3.93
C GLN A 60 3.14 3.72 -3.34
N LEU A 61 3.21 3.56 -2.01
CA LEU A 61 4.29 2.79 -1.39
C LEU A 61 4.32 1.34 -1.88
N LEU A 62 3.17 0.68 -1.96
CA LEU A 62 3.10 -0.70 -2.42
C LEU A 62 3.54 -0.80 -3.89
N MET A 63 3.13 0.15 -4.73
CA MET A 63 3.56 0.20 -6.13
C MET A 63 5.05 0.48 -6.30
N ASP A 64 5.63 1.35 -5.46
CA ASP A 64 7.08 1.60 -5.42
C ASP A 64 7.86 0.31 -5.09
N VAL A 65 7.33 -0.50 -4.17
CA VAL A 65 7.93 -1.80 -3.79
C VAL A 65 7.79 -2.83 -4.90
N VAL A 66 6.61 -2.94 -5.52
CA VAL A 66 6.37 -3.89 -6.63
C VAL A 66 7.28 -3.59 -7.82
N SER A 67 7.57 -2.32 -8.07
CA SER A 67 8.42 -1.87 -9.18
C SER A 67 9.93 -2.02 -8.91
N ASP A 68 10.33 -2.39 -7.69
CA ASP A 68 11.73 -2.44 -7.27
C ASP A 68 12.33 -3.84 -7.51
N ASP A 69 12.95 -4.03 -8.66
CA ASP A 69 13.53 -5.32 -9.07
C ASP A 69 14.64 -5.86 -8.15
N TYR A 70 15.18 -5.02 -7.25
CA TYR A 70 16.17 -5.47 -6.25
C TYR A 70 15.52 -6.15 -5.05
N LEU A 71 14.20 -6.06 -4.88
CA LEU A 71 13.48 -6.69 -3.78
C LEU A 71 13.06 -8.13 -4.13
N PRO A 72 12.94 -9.01 -3.12
CA PRO A 72 12.54 -10.39 -3.33
C PRO A 72 11.20 -10.49 -4.08
N VAL A 73 11.13 -11.38 -5.08
CA VAL A 73 9.94 -11.56 -5.93
C VAL A 73 8.70 -11.91 -5.11
N HIS A 74 8.82 -12.79 -4.12
CA HIS A 74 7.71 -13.15 -3.24
C HIS A 74 7.18 -11.95 -2.44
N TRP A 75 8.07 -11.05 -2.00
CA TRP A 75 7.67 -9.83 -1.29
C TRP A 75 6.95 -8.87 -2.23
N ARG A 76 7.46 -8.69 -3.44
CA ARG A 76 6.80 -7.89 -4.49
C ARG A 76 5.41 -8.43 -4.82
N ASN A 77 5.25 -9.75 -4.98
CA ASN A 77 3.95 -10.39 -5.16
C ASN A 77 3.00 -10.11 -3.99
N THR A 78 3.49 -10.27 -2.76
CA THR A 78 2.71 -9.99 -1.55
C THR A 78 2.23 -8.54 -1.49
N CYS A 79 3.11 -7.59 -1.85
CA CYS A 79 2.74 -6.18 -1.95
C CYS A 79 1.70 -5.94 -3.04
N LEU A 80 1.86 -6.55 -4.22
CA LEU A 80 0.92 -6.44 -5.35
C LEU A 80 -0.49 -6.92 -4.95
N ASP A 81 -0.59 -8.08 -4.30
CA ASP A 81 -1.86 -8.61 -3.79
C ASP A 81 -2.52 -7.64 -2.78
N SER A 82 -1.68 -7.02 -1.94
CA SER A 82 -2.11 -6.07 -0.92
C SER A 82 -2.53 -4.71 -1.47
N VAL A 83 -2.19 -4.33 -2.71
CA VAL A 83 -2.58 -3.05 -3.34
C VAL A 83 -4.10 -2.89 -3.42
N SER A 84 -4.83 -4.00 -3.51
CA SER A 84 -6.29 -3.99 -3.55
C SER A 84 -6.94 -3.39 -2.30
N ILE A 85 -6.28 -3.50 -1.14
CA ILE A 85 -6.80 -3.04 0.16
C ILE A 85 -7.00 -1.51 0.21
N PRO A 86 -5.97 -0.68 -0.02
CA PRO A 86 -6.12 0.78 -0.02
C PRO A 86 -7.05 1.26 -1.14
N LEU A 87 -7.06 0.62 -2.32
CA LEU A 87 -7.96 1.00 -3.41
C LEU A 87 -9.43 0.74 -3.11
N CYS A 88 -9.73 -0.41 -2.52
CA CYS A 88 -11.10 -0.73 -2.08
C CYS A 88 -11.58 0.23 -1.00
N THR A 89 -10.71 0.56 -0.04
CA THR A 89 -11.03 1.55 1.00
C THR A 89 -11.24 2.94 0.41
N LEU A 90 -10.37 3.38 -0.50
CA LEU A 90 -10.51 4.65 -1.20
C LEU A 90 -11.82 4.73 -1.99
N LYS A 91 -12.22 3.63 -2.64
CA LYS A 91 -13.50 3.52 -3.35
C LYS A 91 -14.70 3.72 -2.41
N CYS A 92 -14.64 3.20 -1.18
CA CYS A 92 -15.68 3.41 -0.18
C CYS A 92 -15.71 4.85 0.39
N LEU A 93 -14.60 5.59 0.29
CA LEU A 93 -14.48 6.98 0.75
C LEU A 93 -14.77 8.02 -0.35
N ALA A 94 -15.02 7.58 -1.58
CA ALA A 94 -15.35 8.47 -2.69
C ALA A 94 -16.83 8.89 -2.62
N ASP A 95 -17.07 10.16 -2.38
CA ASP A 95 -18.40 10.76 -2.20
C ASP A 95 -18.72 11.86 -3.22
N ASP A 96 -17.78 12.17 -4.11
CA ASP A 96 -17.89 13.24 -5.10
C ASP A 96 -17.28 12.84 -6.46
N THR A 97 -17.57 13.60 -7.52
CA THR A 97 -17.12 13.29 -8.88
C THR A 97 -15.60 13.26 -9.01
N GLN A 98 -14.89 14.14 -8.31
CA GLN A 98 -13.43 14.21 -8.33
C GLN A 98 -12.82 12.99 -7.64
N SER A 99 -13.31 12.62 -6.46
CA SER A 99 -12.82 11.43 -5.74
C SER A 99 -13.13 10.13 -6.49
N VAL A 100 -14.31 10.00 -7.11
CA VAL A 100 -14.65 8.86 -7.98
C VAL A 100 -13.72 8.80 -9.20
N THR A 101 -13.43 9.93 -9.82
CA THR A 101 -12.51 9.99 -10.96
C THR A 101 -11.10 9.58 -10.54
N ARG A 102 -10.64 10.03 -9.36
CA ARG A 102 -9.33 9.66 -8.83
C ARG A 102 -9.21 8.16 -8.57
N VAL A 103 -10.25 7.54 -7.99
CA VAL A 103 -10.31 6.09 -7.80
C VAL A 103 -10.17 5.36 -9.14
N ARG A 104 -10.93 5.76 -10.16
CA ARG A 104 -10.87 5.13 -11.49
C ARG A 104 -9.49 5.23 -12.13
N GLN A 105 -8.82 6.38 -11.99
CA GLN A 105 -7.45 6.56 -12.48
C GLN A 105 -6.49 5.58 -11.83
N LEU A 106 -6.54 5.43 -10.50
CA LEU A 106 -5.65 4.51 -9.77
C LEU A 106 -5.90 3.04 -10.11
N PHE A 107 -7.16 2.63 -10.30
CA PHE A 107 -7.47 1.28 -10.80
C PHE A 107 -6.94 1.05 -12.23
N SER A 108 -7.02 2.06 -13.10
CA SER A 108 -6.46 1.99 -14.45
C SER A 108 -4.94 1.89 -14.45
N GLU A 109 -4.29 2.67 -13.58
CA GLU A 109 -2.85 2.64 -13.35
C GLU A 109 -2.41 1.25 -12.86
N LEU A 110 -3.08 0.70 -11.85
CA LEU A 110 -2.81 -0.66 -11.36
C LEU A 110 -2.94 -1.69 -12.48
N ARG A 111 -4.03 -1.67 -13.25
CA ARG A 111 -4.24 -2.63 -14.35
C ARG A 111 -3.14 -2.55 -15.40
N THR A 112 -2.71 -1.33 -15.71
CA THR A 112 -1.65 -1.10 -16.70
C THR A 112 -0.32 -1.64 -16.19
N LEU A 113 0.04 -1.28 -14.95
CA LEU A 113 1.30 -1.67 -14.33
C LEU A 113 1.36 -3.16 -13.99
N SER A 114 0.27 -3.77 -13.53
CA SER A 114 0.21 -5.19 -13.23
C SER A 114 0.56 -6.07 -14.43
N HIS A 115 0.17 -5.65 -15.64
CA HIS A 115 0.52 -6.37 -16.86
C HIS A 115 2.04 -6.36 -17.12
N TYR A 116 2.71 -5.24 -16.84
CA TYR A 116 4.17 -5.17 -16.96
C TYR A 116 4.86 -5.99 -15.87
N PHE A 117 4.35 -5.94 -14.64
CA PHE A 117 4.95 -6.68 -13.52
C PHE A 117 4.82 -8.20 -13.70
N GLN A 118 3.74 -8.71 -14.29
CA GLN A 118 3.58 -10.13 -14.58
C GLN A 118 4.76 -10.72 -15.37
N HIS A 119 5.36 -9.94 -16.28
CA HIS A 119 6.57 -10.36 -16.96
C HIS A 119 7.78 -10.42 -16.02
N SER A 120 8.01 -9.37 -15.21
CA SER A 120 9.13 -9.34 -14.25
C SER A 120 9.02 -10.41 -13.15
N LEU A 121 7.79 -10.75 -12.74
CA LEU A 121 7.50 -11.67 -11.65
C LEU A 121 7.49 -13.14 -12.10
N SER A 122 7.30 -13.41 -13.39
CA SER A 122 7.30 -14.78 -13.95
C SER A 122 8.70 -15.29 -14.35
N CYS A 123 9.66 -14.40 -14.64
CA CYS A 123 10.97 -14.80 -15.13
C CYS A 123 11.95 -15.37 -14.06
N TYR A 124 11.64 -15.28 -12.77
CA TYR A 124 12.54 -15.69 -11.70
C TYR A 124 12.31 -17.12 -11.17
N ASP A 125 11.30 -17.83 -11.67
CA ASP A 125 10.95 -19.20 -11.21
C ASP A 125 11.82 -20.31 -11.86
N GLN A 126 12.89 -19.96 -12.59
CA GLN A 126 13.67 -20.93 -13.40
C GLN A 126 15.11 -21.20 -12.92
N HIS A 127 15.56 -20.69 -11.78
CA HIS A 127 16.97 -20.83 -11.36
C HIS A 127 17.23 -21.52 -10.02
N TYR A 128 16.37 -22.47 -9.62
CA TYR A 128 16.70 -23.48 -8.62
C TYR A 128 16.15 -24.86 -9.03
N SER A 129 16.95 -25.61 -9.78
CA SER A 129 16.89 -27.08 -9.91
C SER A 129 18.29 -27.63 -10.01
#